data_AF-A0A9D5YER2-F1
#
_entry.id   AF-A0A9D5YER2-F1
#
_cell.length_a   1.000
_cell.length_b   1.000
_cell.length_c   1.000
_cell.angle_alpha   90.00
_cell.angle_beta   90.00
_cell.angle_gamma   90.00
#
_symmetry.space_group_name_H-M   'P 1'
#
loop_
_entity.id
_entity.type
_entity.pdbx_description
1 polymer ?
#
loop_
_entity_poly.entity_id
_entity_poly.type
_entity_poly.pdbx_seq_one_letter_code
_entity_poly.pdbx_strand_id
1 'polypeptide(L)'
;MFINESKREIIVSKAEYTKAMKVGTPEFEDLFRAKQICPNAKVIIKKSNNKNNYKNLTKKFMLNYVNANDKNYIETFEQLFNSIGETIYDEANDEYKEVSFFYVRNEFLKRYPQFMTPSDRKKFEEANKPALTTVSTEEFTEEITDEVA
;
A
#
# COMPACT_ATOMS: atom_id res chain seq x y z
N MET A 1 -3.01 -3.87 20.44
CA MET A 1 -3.00 -2.96 21.62
C MET A 1 -1.59 -2.78 22.17
N PHE A 2 -1.22 -1.60 22.67
CA PHE A 2 0.11 -1.30 23.21
C PHE A 2 0.02 -0.47 24.50
N ILE A 3 0.81 -0.81 25.53
CA ILE A 3 0.84 -0.08 26.81
C ILE A 3 2.11 0.78 26.86
N ASN A 4 1.94 2.08 27.07
CA ASN A 4 3.01 3.01 27.36
C ASN A 4 3.02 3.32 28.86
N GLU A 5 3.87 2.61 29.61
CA GLU A 5 3.95 2.75 31.07
C GLU A 5 4.44 4.14 31.49
N SER A 6 5.44 4.69 30.79
CA SER A 6 6.04 6.00 31.12
C SER A 6 5.03 7.14 31.00
N LYS A 7 4.15 7.09 30.00
CA LYS A 7 3.10 8.10 29.79
C LYS A 7 1.77 7.74 30.43
N ARG A 8 1.65 6.53 30.99
CA ARG A 8 0.38 5.95 31.47
C ARG A 8 -0.69 6.02 30.38
N GLU A 9 -0.39 5.49 29.20
CA GLU A 9 -1.32 5.47 28.07
C GLU A 9 -1.49 4.06 27.53
N ILE A 10 -2.74 3.65 27.29
CA ILE A 10 -3.06 2.41 26.57
C ILE A 10 -3.46 2.81 25.16
N ILE A 11 -2.61 2.49 24.19
CA ILE A 11 -2.79 2.83 22.79
C ILE A 11 -3.52 1.68 22.09
N VAL A 12 -4.69 2.00 21.53
CA VAL A 12 -5.57 1.07 20.81
C VAL A 12 -5.91 1.63 19.43
N SER A 13 -6.09 0.77 18.44
CA SER A 13 -6.70 1.19 17.18
C SER A 13 -8.19 1.45 17.38
N LYS A 14 -8.81 2.22 16.46
CA LYS A 14 -10.25 2.47 16.48
C LYS A 14 -11.06 1.17 16.39
N ALA A 15 -10.61 0.22 15.56
CA ALA A 15 -11.29 -1.06 15.37
C ALA A 15 -11.23 -1.93 16.65
N GLU A 16 -10.04 -2.08 17.24
CA GLU A 16 -9.87 -2.81 18.51
C GLU A 16 -10.69 -2.16 19.62
N TYR A 17 -10.71 -0.82 19.74
CA TYR A 17 -11.48 -0.14 20.76
C TYR A 17 -12.99 -0.41 20.63
N THR A 18 -13.55 -0.32 19.41
CA THR A 18 -14.97 -0.61 19.16
C THR A 18 -15.34 -2.04 19.54
N LYS A 19 -14.47 -3.02 19.24
CA LYS A 19 -14.67 -4.42 19.63
C LYS A 19 -14.59 -4.58 21.15
N ALA A 20 -13.60 -3.94 21.77
CA ALA A 20 -13.40 -3.95 23.22
C ALA A 20 -14.53 -3.29 24.03
N MET A 21 -15.49 -2.60 23.40
CA MET A 21 -16.69 -2.13 24.09
C MET A 21 -17.72 -3.24 24.32
N LYS A 22 -17.58 -4.39 23.64
CA LYS A 22 -18.45 -5.56 23.82
C LYS A 22 -17.83 -6.52 24.81
N VAL A 23 -18.50 -6.70 25.95
CA VAL A 23 -18.11 -7.67 26.98
C VAL A 23 -18.07 -9.08 26.40
N GLY A 24 -17.04 -9.86 26.75
CA GLY A 24 -16.84 -11.23 26.26
C GLY A 24 -16.14 -11.34 24.92
N THR A 25 -15.66 -10.22 24.35
CA THR A 25 -14.72 -10.25 23.22
C THR A 25 -13.28 -10.38 23.71
N PRO A 26 -12.37 -11.02 22.94
CA PRO A 26 -10.95 -11.05 23.26
C PRO A 26 -10.37 -9.63 23.48
N GLU A 27 -10.80 -8.66 22.66
CA GLU A 27 -10.33 -7.29 22.76
C GLU A 27 -10.80 -6.58 24.05
N PHE A 28 -11.96 -6.97 24.61
CA PHE A 28 -12.41 -6.49 25.91
C PHE A 28 -11.52 -7.02 27.04
N GLU A 29 -11.20 -8.32 27.02
CA GLU A 29 -10.32 -8.92 28.02
C GLU A 29 -8.92 -8.30 27.99
N ASP A 30 -8.37 -8.10 26.79
CA ASP A 30 -7.07 -7.46 26.63
C ASP A 30 -7.06 -6.04 27.20
N LEU A 31 -8.12 -5.25 26.94
CA LEU A 31 -8.22 -3.89 27.48
C LEU A 31 -8.39 -3.91 29.02
N PHE A 32 -9.11 -4.89 29.54
CA PHE A 32 -9.31 -5.06 30.96
C PHE A 32 -8.01 -5.45 31.68
N ARG A 33 -7.25 -6.42 31.14
CA ARG A 33 -5.92 -6.78 31.63
C ARG A 33 -4.95 -5.60 31.57
N ALA A 34 -4.95 -4.85 30.47
CA ALA A 34 -4.12 -3.64 30.34
C ALA A 34 -4.46 -2.59 31.42
N LYS A 35 -5.73 -2.43 31.78
CA LYS A 35 -6.15 -1.56 32.89
C LYS A 35 -5.75 -2.10 34.25
N GLN A 36 -5.70 -3.41 34.47
CA GLN A 36 -5.19 -3.97 35.73
C GLN A 36 -3.69 -3.70 35.91
N ILE A 37 -2.91 -3.81 34.83
CA ILE A 37 -1.46 -3.55 34.82
C ILE A 37 -1.19 -2.05 35.01
N CYS A 38 -2.01 -1.18 34.40
CA CYS A 38 -1.89 0.27 34.49
C CYS A 38 -3.22 0.93 34.88
N PRO A 39 -3.60 0.94 36.19
CA PRO A 39 -4.92 1.35 36.66
C PRO A 39 -5.32 2.79 36.34
N ASN A 40 -4.33 3.69 36.28
CA ASN A 40 -4.52 5.12 36.04
C ASN A 40 -4.19 5.52 34.59
N ALA A 41 -4.04 4.56 33.68
CA ALA A 41 -3.67 4.87 32.30
C ALA A 41 -4.87 5.38 31.48
N LYS A 42 -4.61 6.39 30.66
CA LYS A 42 -5.57 6.93 29.71
C LYS A 42 -5.60 6.06 28.45
N VAL A 43 -6.79 5.67 28.01
CA VAL A 43 -6.95 4.97 26.73
C VAL A 43 -6.90 5.98 25.58
N ILE A 44 -5.93 5.83 24.69
CA ILE A 44 -5.72 6.69 23.53
C ILE A 44 -6.04 5.89 22.26
N ILE A 45 -7.03 6.37 21.50
CA ILE A 45 -7.35 5.81 20.20
C ILE A 45 -6.36 6.37 19.17
N LYS A 46 -5.48 5.52 18.66
CA LYS A 46 -4.55 5.87 17.60
C LYS A 46 -5.34 6.18 16.34
N LYS A 47 -5.23 7.42 15.86
CA LYS A 47 -5.72 7.78 14.52
C LYS A 47 -4.90 7.00 13.49
N SER A 48 -5.59 6.30 12.59
CA SER A 48 -4.93 5.80 11.40
C SER A 48 -4.46 7.00 10.59
N ASN A 49 -3.15 7.21 10.52
CA ASN A 49 -2.55 8.12 9.55
C ASN A 49 -2.52 7.39 8.19
N ASN A 50 -3.68 7.02 7.67
CA ASN A 50 -3.79 6.74 6.24
C ASN A 50 -3.64 8.08 5.54
N LYS A 51 -2.38 8.47 5.28
CA LYS A 51 -2.07 9.43 4.24
C LYS A 51 -2.54 8.80 2.95
N ASN A 52 -3.80 9.07 2.59
CA ASN A 52 -4.35 8.63 1.33
C ASN A 52 -3.68 9.50 0.26
N ASN A 53 -2.49 9.08 -0.13
CA ASN A 53 -1.63 9.69 -1.14
C ASN A 53 -2.36 9.88 -2.48
N TYR A 54 -3.51 9.23 -2.63
CA TYR A 54 -4.33 9.17 -3.83
C TYR A 54 -5.76 9.68 -3.61
N LYS A 55 -6.01 10.52 -2.60
CA LYS A 55 -7.35 11.06 -2.28
C LYS A 55 -8.07 11.69 -3.49
N ASN A 56 -7.33 12.20 -4.47
CA ASN A 56 -7.88 12.85 -5.66
C ASN A 56 -8.01 11.91 -6.88
N LEU A 57 -7.42 10.72 -6.83
CA LEU A 57 -7.48 9.71 -7.88
C LEU A 57 -8.75 8.86 -7.69
N THR A 58 -9.91 9.49 -7.88
CA THR A 58 -11.21 8.80 -7.82
C THR A 58 -11.52 8.09 -9.14
N LYS A 59 -12.44 7.10 -9.13
CA LYS A 59 -12.95 6.44 -10.35
C LYS A 59 -13.39 7.47 -11.40
N LYS A 60 -14.19 8.46 -10.98
CA LYS A 60 -14.69 9.53 -11.85
C LYS A 60 -13.55 10.35 -12.45
N PHE A 61 -12.52 10.67 -11.66
CA PHE A 61 -11.37 11.41 -12.15
C PHE A 61 -10.60 10.61 -13.21
N MET A 62 -10.28 9.34 -12.93
CA MET A 62 -9.53 8.48 -13.85
C MET A 62 -10.28 8.29 -15.18
N LEU A 63 -11.58 8.00 -15.13
CA LEU A 63 -12.42 7.86 -16.34
C LEU A 63 -12.46 9.14 -17.17
N ASN A 64 -12.70 10.29 -16.53
CA ASN A 64 -12.73 11.57 -17.23
C ASN A 64 -11.37 11.90 -17.87
N TYR A 65 -10.27 11.59 -17.18
CA TYR A 65 -8.94 11.83 -17.70
C TYR A 65 -8.62 10.96 -18.92
N VAL A 66 -8.94 9.67 -18.87
CA VAL A 66 -8.78 8.75 -20.00
C VAL A 66 -9.65 9.20 -21.18
N ASN A 67 -10.91 9.57 -20.95
CA ASN A 67 -11.80 10.06 -21.99
C ASN A 67 -11.25 11.30 -22.73
N ALA A 68 -10.65 12.22 -21.98
CA ALA A 68 -10.13 13.46 -22.53
C ALA A 68 -8.79 13.28 -23.28
N ASN A 69 -7.97 12.29 -22.91
CA ASN A 69 -6.58 12.19 -23.39
C ASN A 69 -6.29 10.93 -24.22
N ASP A 70 -7.07 9.85 -24.08
CA ASP A 70 -6.82 8.57 -24.73
C ASP A 70 -8.14 7.84 -25.07
N LYS A 71 -8.80 8.32 -26.14
CA LYS A 71 -10.09 7.78 -26.64
C LYS A 71 -10.02 6.31 -27.10
N ASN A 72 -8.82 5.79 -27.38
CA ASN A 72 -8.66 4.39 -27.75
C ASN A 72 -8.51 3.50 -26.51
N TYR A 73 -8.03 4.06 -25.41
CA TYR A 73 -7.85 3.34 -24.15
C TYR A 73 -9.10 3.34 -23.27
N ILE A 74 -10.06 4.24 -23.50
CA ILE A 74 -11.27 4.35 -22.68
C ILE A 74 -12.08 3.06 -22.65
N GLU A 75 -12.29 2.40 -23.78
CA GLU A 75 -13.08 1.16 -23.83
C GLU A 75 -12.41 0.05 -23.02
N THR A 76 -11.08 -0.11 -23.17
CA THR A 76 -10.31 -1.08 -22.39
C THR A 76 -10.32 -0.75 -20.90
N PHE A 77 -10.24 0.53 -20.55
CA PHE A 77 -10.21 0.98 -19.16
C PHE A 77 -11.59 0.92 -18.48
N GLU A 78 -12.66 1.16 -19.22
CA GLU A 78 -14.05 0.94 -18.77
C GLU A 78 -14.34 -0.54 -18.59
N GLN A 79 -13.91 -1.40 -19.52
CA GLN A 79 -13.98 -2.86 -19.37
C GLN A 79 -13.19 -3.37 -18.17
N LEU A 80 -12.01 -2.79 -17.90
CA LEU A 80 -11.23 -3.09 -16.70
C LEU A 80 -12.01 -2.72 -15.42
N PHE A 81 -12.67 -1.56 -15.42
CA PHE A 81 -13.51 -1.13 -14.30
C PHE A 81 -14.78 -1.98 -14.12
N ASN A 82 -15.38 -2.42 -15.22
CA ASN A 82 -16.64 -3.18 -15.22
C ASN A 82 -16.42 -4.66 -14.88
N SER A 83 -15.34 -5.28 -15.36
CA SER A 83 -14.97 -6.67 -15.00
C SER A 83 -14.71 -6.82 -13.50
N ILE A 84 -14.22 -5.75 -12.87
CA ILE A 84 -14.07 -5.64 -11.42
C ILE A 84 -15.43 -5.43 -10.71
N GLY A 85 -16.41 -4.80 -11.35
CA GLY A 85 -17.75 -4.66 -10.79
C GLY A 85 -18.54 -5.98 -10.81
N GLU A 86 -18.38 -6.78 -11.86
CA GLU A 86 -19.10 -8.05 -12.03
C GLU A 86 -18.60 -9.18 -11.12
N THR A 87 -17.34 -9.13 -10.67
CA THR A 87 -16.80 -10.11 -9.71
C THR A 87 -17.19 -9.83 -8.25
N ILE A 88 -17.85 -8.70 -7.94
CA ILE A 88 -17.95 -8.15 -6.56
C ILE A 88 -19.40 -7.78 -6.17
N TYR A 89 -20.41 -8.42 -6.75
CA TYR A 89 -21.78 -8.39 -6.21
C TYR A 89 -22.03 -9.54 -5.21
N ASP A 90 -21.03 -9.84 -4.37
CA ASP A 90 -21.22 -10.60 -3.15
C ASP A 90 -21.11 -9.61 -1.99
N GLU A 91 -22.26 -9.25 -1.37
CA GLU A 91 -22.43 -8.15 -0.41
C GLU A 91 -21.62 -8.28 0.90
N ALA A 92 -20.76 -9.31 1.02
CA ALA A 92 -20.19 -9.76 2.28
C ALA A 92 -18.77 -9.23 2.62
N ASN A 93 -18.06 -8.50 1.75
CA ASN A 93 -16.67 -8.12 2.04
C ASN A 93 -16.23 -6.77 1.49
N ASP A 94 -16.15 -5.76 2.37
CA ASP A 94 -15.52 -4.46 2.08
C ASP A 94 -14.01 -4.58 1.81
N GLU A 95 -13.35 -5.66 2.25
CA GLU A 95 -11.92 -5.90 2.05
C GLU A 95 -11.58 -6.17 0.57
N TYR A 96 -12.48 -6.79 -0.21
CA TYR A 96 -12.24 -7.07 -1.64
C TYR A 96 -12.45 -5.86 -2.55
N LYS A 97 -13.30 -4.90 -2.18
CA LYS A 97 -13.50 -3.64 -2.93
C LYS A 97 -12.25 -2.77 -2.94
N GLU A 98 -11.48 -2.79 -1.85
CA GLU A 98 -10.21 -2.08 -1.80
C GLU A 98 -9.19 -2.72 -2.75
N VAL A 99 -9.03 -4.05 -2.72
CA VAL A 99 -8.09 -4.80 -3.59
C VAL A 99 -8.34 -4.52 -5.08
N SER A 100 -9.61 -4.47 -5.48
CA SER A 100 -9.96 -4.27 -6.89
C SER A 100 -9.74 -2.83 -7.36
N PHE A 101 -10.02 -1.84 -6.51
CA PHE A 101 -9.71 -0.45 -6.83
C PHE A 101 -8.20 -0.18 -6.87
N PHE A 102 -7.42 -0.84 -5.99
CA PHE A 102 -5.97 -0.77 -6.03
C PHE A 102 -5.40 -1.24 -7.38
N TYR A 103 -5.96 -2.32 -7.94
CA TYR A 103 -5.54 -2.84 -9.25
C TYR A 103 -5.78 -1.83 -10.38
N VAL A 104 -6.99 -1.28 -10.50
CA VAL A 104 -7.29 -0.29 -11.55
C VAL A 104 -6.44 0.96 -11.40
N ARG A 105 -6.24 1.41 -10.16
CA ARG A 105 -5.37 2.54 -9.87
C ARG A 105 -3.94 2.27 -10.33
N ASN A 106 -3.41 1.06 -10.09
CA ASN A 106 -2.05 0.71 -10.52
C ASN A 106 -1.93 0.69 -12.05
N GLU A 107 -2.91 0.15 -12.77
CA GLU A 107 -2.94 0.19 -14.24
C GLU A 107 -3.01 1.63 -14.77
N PHE A 108 -3.86 2.47 -14.18
CA PHE A 108 -3.92 3.89 -14.50
C PHE A 108 -2.56 4.57 -14.28
N LEU A 109 -1.89 4.29 -13.16
CA LEU A 109 -0.60 4.89 -12.82
C LEU A 109 0.53 4.42 -13.73
N LYS A 110 0.52 3.16 -14.19
CA LYS A 110 1.48 2.66 -15.20
C LYS A 110 1.39 3.45 -16.50
N ARG A 111 0.17 3.76 -16.94
CA ARG A 111 -0.10 4.54 -18.16
C ARG A 111 0.17 6.03 -17.97
N TYR A 112 -0.14 6.56 -16.78
CA TYR A 112 -0.01 7.98 -16.42
C TYR A 112 0.87 8.17 -15.18
N PRO A 113 2.20 7.98 -15.31
CA PRO A 113 3.14 8.04 -14.19
C PRO A 113 3.28 9.43 -13.55
N GLN A 114 2.76 10.49 -14.19
CA GLN A 114 2.70 11.83 -13.61
C GLN A 114 1.81 11.92 -12.36
N PHE A 115 0.88 10.98 -12.18
CA PHE A 115 0.03 10.90 -10.98
C PHE A 115 0.61 9.96 -9.91
N MET A 116 1.75 9.31 -10.16
CA MET A 116 2.42 8.51 -9.14
C MET A 116 2.99 9.39 -8.04
N THR A 117 2.90 8.92 -6.79
CA THR A 117 3.60 9.60 -5.70
C THR A 117 5.09 9.24 -5.72
N PRO A 118 5.96 10.04 -5.10
CA PRO A 118 7.39 9.72 -5.04
C PRO A 118 7.68 8.33 -4.45
N SER A 119 6.84 7.87 -3.52
CA SER A 119 6.96 6.53 -2.93
C SER A 119 6.64 5.42 -3.93
N ASP A 120 5.64 5.61 -4.78
CA ASP A 120 5.21 4.59 -5.75
C ASP A 120 6.12 4.56 -6.98
N ARG A 121 6.67 5.72 -7.36
CA ARG A 121 7.72 5.79 -8.38
C ARG A 121 8.96 5.00 -7.99
N LYS A 122 9.44 5.14 -6.74
CA LYS A 122 10.55 4.33 -6.22
C LYS A 122 10.27 2.83 -6.28
N LYS A 123 9.07 2.39 -5.89
CA LYS A 123 8.67 0.97 -5.98
C LYS A 123 8.64 0.49 -7.43
N PHE A 124 8.17 1.33 -8.35
CA PHE A 124 8.13 1.00 -9.77
C PHE A 124 9.53 0.90 -10.38
N GLU A 125 10.45 1.79 -10.00
CA GLU A 125 11.86 1.75 -10.40
C GLU A 125 12.61 0.55 -9.78
N GLU A 126 12.31 0.21 -8.53
CA GLU A 126 12.90 -0.93 -7.84
C GLU A 126 12.40 -2.27 -8.40
N ALA A 127 11.13 -2.35 -8.80
CA ALA A 127 10.54 -3.51 -9.46
C ALA A 127 10.98 -3.67 -10.93
N ASN A 128 11.44 -2.60 -11.58
CA ASN A 128 11.90 -2.61 -12.98
C ASN A 128 13.40 -2.37 -13.12
N LYS A 129 14.18 -2.46 -12.04
CA LYS A 129 15.64 -2.51 -12.17
C LYS A 129 15.98 -3.74 -13.02
N PRO A 130 16.67 -3.59 -14.16
CA PRO A 130 17.24 -4.75 -14.82
C PRO A 130 18.15 -5.41 -13.79
N ALA A 131 17.99 -6.72 -13.59
CA ALA A 131 19.00 -7.49 -12.89
C ALA A 131 20.32 -7.16 -13.57
N LEU A 132 21.22 -6.47 -12.87
CA LEU A 132 22.60 -6.35 -13.32
C LEU A 132 23.10 -7.79 -13.33
N THR A 133 23.05 -8.41 -14.50
CA THR A 133 23.89 -9.53 -14.85
C THR A 133 25.30 -9.01 -14.60
N THR A 134 25.90 -9.44 -13.49
CA THR A 134 27.33 -9.35 -13.28
C THR A 134 27.97 -10.15 -14.39
N VAL A 135 28.22 -9.50 -15.53
CA VAL A 135 29.12 -10.02 -16.54
C VAL A 135 30.48 -9.99 -15.85
N SER A 136 30.86 -11.16 -15.35
CA SER A 136 32.17 -11.46 -14.81
C SER A 136 33.20 -10.92 -15.81
N THR A 137 33.97 -9.93 -15.39
CA THR A 137 35.08 -9.41 -16.16
C THR A 137 36.12 -10.52 -16.17
N GLU A 138 36.18 -11.26 -17.27
CA GLU A 138 37.22 -12.25 -17.53
C GLU A 138 38.58 -11.56 -17.42
N GLU A 139 39.44 -12.15 -16.59
CA GLU A 139 40.85 -11.84 -16.49
C GLU A 139 41.50 -12.03 -17.87
N PHE A 140 41.78 -10.93 -18.56
CA PHE A 140 42.65 -10.92 -19.72
C PHE A 140 43.94 -10.18 -19.31
N THR A 141 44.88 -10.94 -18.76
CA THR A 141 46.28 -10.51 -18.62
C THR A 141 46.98 -10.75 -19.96
N GLU A 142 47.16 -9.68 -20.75
CA GLU A 142 48.16 -9.70 -21.83
C GLU A 142 49.54 -9.44 -21.21
N GLU A 143 50.37 -10.49 -21.17
CA GLU A 143 51.81 -10.39 -20.92
C GLU A 143 52.45 -9.70 -22.14
N ILE A 144 52.82 -8.42 -21.98
CA ILE A 144 53.76 -7.75 -22.86
C ILE A 144 55.16 -8.05 -22.30
N THR A 145 55.88 -8.96 -22.95
CA THR A 145 57.32 -9.14 -22.73
C THR A 145 58.07 -8.19 -23.66
N ASP A 146 58.69 -7.16 -23.07
CA ASP A 146 59.65 -6.30 -23.75
C ASP A 146 60.93 -7.10 -24.03
N GLU A 147 61.22 -7.37 -25.30
CA GLU A 147 62.58 -7.65 -25.78
C GLU A 147 63.38 -6.33 -25.75
N VAL A 148 64.29 -6.22 -24.77
CA VAL A 148 65.36 -5.22 -24.79
C VAL A 148 66.56 -5.83 -25.51
N ALA A 149 67.02 -5.10 -26.51
CA ALA A 149 68.19 -5.33 -27.36
C ALA A 149 69.51 -5.58 -26.62
#